data_AF-A0A1Y2F276-F1
#
_entry.id   AF-A0A1Y2F276-F1
#
_cell.length_a   1.000
_cell.length_b   1.000
_cell.length_c   1.000
_cell.angle_alpha   90.00
_cell.angle_beta   90.00
_cell.angle_gamma   90.00
#
_symmetry.space_group_name_H-M   'P 1'
#
loop_
_entity.id
_entity.type
_entity.pdbx_description
1 polymer ?
#
loop_
_entity_poly.entity_id
_entity_poly.type
_entity_poly.pdbx_seq_one_letter_code
_entity_poly.pdbx_strand_id
1 'polypeptide(L)'
;MKFITQLLTILTASTVYSLELFKRDFNAGPECQKQIDTVKEFKCIGEQITLDNYKEVCPYVLSEDCSKFFENPFSYIPNCKGENDFKALEDKKTLNFSKQLKYLDCSTDGDGNLCPVGKDHIQGLQINEYNVGATCKSKKCSIVLNDALTAIVDQTNSQYSEGINGEGFVEVFTILKELLNSATCSAAAKDDTKSTVNTFSKTDTEANSGANSIYKLGNSLLLTFAIVLAYF
;
A
#
# COMPACT_ATOMS: atom_id res chain seq x y z
N MET A 1 -32.23 -3.51 -14.88
CA MET A 1 -30.84 -4.02 -14.73
C MET A 1 -30.90 -5.32 -13.92
N LYS A 2 -30.70 -6.47 -14.57
CA LYS A 2 -30.86 -7.83 -14.02
C LYS A 2 -29.70 -8.74 -14.45
N PHE A 3 -28.45 -8.32 -14.21
CA PHE A 3 -27.26 -9.07 -14.67
C PHE A 3 -26.26 -9.42 -13.58
N ILE A 4 -26.50 -9.11 -12.31
CA ILE A 4 -25.52 -9.32 -11.24
C ILE A 4 -26.16 -10.05 -10.06
N THR A 5 -26.62 -11.27 -10.29
CA THR A 5 -27.12 -12.11 -9.17
C THR A 5 -26.74 -13.58 -9.31
N GLN A 6 -26.16 -13.99 -10.45
CA GLN A 6 -25.77 -15.38 -10.69
C GLN A 6 -24.27 -15.66 -10.50
N LEU A 7 -23.43 -14.65 -10.24
CA LEU A 7 -21.99 -14.82 -9.98
C LEU A 7 -21.64 -14.98 -8.48
N LEU A 8 -22.63 -15.14 -7.61
CA LEU A 8 -22.44 -15.18 -6.15
C LEU A 8 -22.20 -16.58 -5.55
N THR A 9 -22.15 -17.64 -6.38
CA THR A 9 -22.13 -19.04 -5.89
C THR A 9 -20.83 -19.81 -6.11
N ILE A 10 -19.75 -19.20 -6.58
CA ILE A 10 -18.48 -19.92 -6.77
C ILE A 10 -17.36 -19.10 -6.15
N LEU A 11 -16.92 -19.51 -4.95
CA LEU A 11 -15.57 -19.33 -4.36
C LEU A 11 -15.62 -19.60 -2.83
N THR A 12 -16.13 -20.77 -2.41
CA THR A 12 -15.90 -21.28 -1.03
C THR A 12 -14.60 -22.07 -0.91
N ALA A 13 -13.74 -22.06 -1.93
CA ALA A 13 -12.33 -22.39 -1.76
C ALA A 13 -11.60 -21.12 -1.31
N SER A 14 -11.89 -20.68 -0.08
CA SER A 14 -11.01 -19.76 0.63
C SER A 14 -9.73 -20.53 0.93
N THR A 15 -8.84 -20.64 -0.05
CA THR A 15 -7.43 -20.82 0.28
C THR A 15 -7.08 -19.58 1.08
N VAL A 16 -6.99 -19.77 2.38
CA VAL A 16 -6.39 -18.81 3.29
C VAL A 16 -4.91 -18.80 2.92
N TYR A 17 -4.56 -18.19 1.77
CA TYR A 17 -3.23 -17.63 1.55
C TYR A 17 -3.18 -16.34 2.37
N SER A 18 -3.43 -16.48 3.68
CA SER A 18 -2.94 -15.54 4.66
C SER A 18 -1.44 -15.50 4.45
N LEU A 19 -0.95 -14.42 3.84
CA LEU A 19 -0.14 -13.41 4.52
C LEU A 19 0.84 -13.90 5.61
N GLU A 20 1.34 -15.13 5.52
CA GLU A 20 2.29 -15.72 6.47
C GLU A 20 3.74 -15.30 6.15
N LEU A 21 3.98 -14.63 5.03
CA LEU A 21 5.32 -14.15 4.66
C LEU A 21 5.91 -13.17 5.68
N PHE A 22 5.09 -12.47 6.47
CA PHE A 22 5.55 -11.43 7.40
C PHE A 22 5.34 -11.76 8.88
N LYS A 23 4.80 -12.95 9.21
CA LYS A 23 4.73 -13.47 10.59
C LYS A 23 5.78 -14.56 10.85
N ARG A 24 6.84 -14.61 10.04
CA ARG A 24 7.91 -15.60 10.22
C ARG A 24 8.98 -15.04 11.13
N ASP A 25 9.30 -15.82 12.17
CA ASP A 25 10.65 -15.83 12.71
C ASP A 25 11.58 -16.25 11.56
N PHE A 26 12.42 -15.32 11.08
CA PHE A 26 13.39 -15.63 10.05
C PHE A 26 14.42 -16.59 10.64
N ASN A 27 14.57 -17.77 10.04
CA ASN A 27 15.61 -18.71 10.41
C ASN A 27 16.91 -18.33 9.70
N ALA A 28 17.56 -17.29 10.22
CA ALA A 28 18.74 -16.70 9.64
C ALA A 28 20.05 -17.28 10.22
N GLY A 29 21.10 -17.32 9.41
CA GLY A 29 22.46 -17.58 9.91
C GLY A 29 22.90 -16.48 10.89
N PRO A 30 23.87 -16.73 11.80
CA PRO A 30 24.23 -15.77 12.85
C PRO A 30 24.61 -14.37 12.34
N GLU A 31 25.31 -14.31 11.20
CA GLU A 31 25.72 -13.05 10.58
C GLU A 31 24.57 -12.29 9.91
N CYS A 32 23.58 -13.01 9.36
CA CYS A 32 22.35 -12.39 8.84
C CYS A 32 21.44 -11.96 9.99
N GLN A 33 21.25 -12.79 11.02
CA GLN A 33 20.46 -12.44 12.20
C GLN A 33 20.97 -11.15 12.86
N LYS A 34 22.28 -11.02 13.01
CA LYS A 34 22.89 -9.78 13.51
C LYS A 34 22.51 -8.56 12.67
N GLN A 35 22.43 -8.68 11.35
CA GLN A 35 22.01 -7.58 10.47
C GLN A 35 20.52 -7.28 10.62
N ILE A 36 19.66 -8.30 10.66
CA ILE A 36 18.22 -8.15 10.95
C ILE A 36 17.99 -7.34 12.23
N ASP A 37 18.76 -7.64 13.28
CA ASP A 37 18.59 -7.03 14.59
C ASP A 37 19.14 -5.59 14.69
N THR A 38 20.08 -5.22 13.82
CA THR A 38 20.85 -3.95 13.95
C THR A 38 20.65 -2.97 12.79
N VAL A 39 20.26 -3.44 11.61
CA VAL A 39 20.03 -2.60 10.42
C VAL A 39 18.61 -2.05 10.49
N LYS A 40 18.49 -0.74 10.73
CA LYS A 40 17.18 -0.07 10.89
C LYS A 40 16.27 -0.26 9.67
N GLU A 41 16.82 -0.35 8.47
CA GLU A 41 16.09 -0.51 7.21
C GLU A 41 15.40 -1.87 7.11
N PHE A 42 15.80 -2.86 7.91
CA PHE A 42 15.08 -4.12 7.98
C PHE A 42 13.63 -3.94 8.44
N LYS A 43 13.34 -2.90 9.24
CA LYS A 43 11.97 -2.54 9.67
C LYS A 43 11.00 -2.31 8.51
N CYS A 44 11.50 -1.92 7.33
CA CYS A 44 10.67 -1.71 6.14
C CYS A 44 9.88 -2.97 5.74
N ILE A 45 10.40 -4.15 6.05
CA ILE A 45 9.75 -5.45 5.80
C ILE A 45 9.42 -6.21 7.08
N GLY A 46 10.31 -6.15 8.09
CA GLY A 46 10.24 -6.99 9.28
C GLY A 46 9.29 -6.48 10.36
N GLU A 47 8.90 -5.20 10.34
CA GLU A 47 8.01 -4.66 11.37
C GLU A 47 6.54 -4.88 10.98
N GLN A 48 5.80 -5.55 11.86
CA GLN A 48 4.36 -5.74 11.69
C GLN A 48 3.62 -4.43 12.00
N ILE A 49 2.79 -3.98 11.05
CA ILE A 49 1.93 -2.82 11.22
C ILE A 49 0.61 -3.29 11.86
N THR A 50 0.20 -2.63 12.94
CA THR A 50 -1.02 -2.88 13.70
C THR A 50 -1.79 -1.57 13.89
N LEU A 51 -3.06 -1.66 14.29
CA LEU A 51 -3.86 -0.45 14.58
C LEU A 51 -3.29 0.37 15.75
N ASP A 52 -2.49 -0.26 16.62
CA ASP A 52 -1.90 0.39 17.78
C ASP A 52 -0.58 1.09 17.45
N ASN A 53 0.19 0.57 16.48
CA ASN A 53 1.53 1.08 16.17
C ASN A 53 1.64 1.81 14.81
N TYR A 54 0.63 1.75 13.94
CA TYR A 54 0.74 2.30 12.58
C TYR A 54 1.18 3.76 12.57
N LYS A 55 0.77 4.54 13.58
CA LYS A 55 1.14 5.96 13.64
C LYS A 55 2.63 6.21 13.87
N GLU A 56 3.30 5.28 14.53
CA GLU A 56 4.74 5.34 14.78
C GLU A 56 5.54 4.73 13.62
N VAL A 57 5.07 3.59 13.11
CA VAL A 57 5.78 2.78 12.11
C VAL A 57 5.66 3.38 10.71
N CYS A 58 4.48 3.86 10.33
CA CYS A 58 4.21 4.30 8.96
C CYS A 58 5.02 5.50 8.46
N PRO A 59 5.33 6.53 9.28
CA PRO A 59 6.28 7.57 8.87
C PRO A 59 7.62 7.02 8.36
N TYR A 60 8.12 5.96 9.00
CA TYR A 60 9.37 5.33 8.60
C TYR A 60 9.20 4.46 7.36
N VAL A 61 8.14 3.64 7.30
CA VAL A 61 7.82 2.78 6.14
C VAL A 61 7.66 3.60 4.85
N LEU A 62 7.05 4.78 4.93
CA LEU A 62 6.84 5.69 3.79
C LEU A 62 8.05 6.59 3.50
N SER A 63 9.18 6.40 4.19
CA SER A 63 10.37 7.23 4.03
C SER A 63 11.17 6.89 2.76
N GLU A 64 12.11 7.78 2.43
CA GLU A 64 13.09 7.55 1.37
C GLU A 64 14.03 6.39 1.71
N ASP A 65 14.37 6.20 3.00
CA ASP A 65 15.20 5.08 3.47
C ASP A 65 14.56 3.74 3.11
N CYS A 66 13.27 3.56 3.40
CA CYS A 66 12.55 2.35 2.99
C CYS A 66 12.38 2.24 1.48
N SER A 67 12.17 3.36 0.77
CA SER A 67 12.12 3.36 -0.69
C SER A 67 13.40 2.79 -1.30
N LYS A 68 14.57 3.21 -0.81
CA LYS A 68 15.88 2.70 -1.23
C LYS A 68 16.13 1.26 -0.79
N PHE A 69 15.66 0.88 0.39
CA PHE A 69 15.73 -0.51 0.84
C PHE A 69 14.99 -1.46 -0.13
N PHE A 70 13.78 -1.11 -0.56
CA PHE A 70 13.02 -1.92 -1.52
C PHE A 70 13.65 -1.99 -2.92
N GLU A 71 14.52 -1.04 -3.29
CA GLU A 71 15.27 -1.10 -4.56
C GLU A 71 16.43 -2.10 -4.50
N ASN A 72 17.09 -2.21 -3.35
CA ASN A 72 18.25 -3.10 -3.18
C ASN A 72 18.44 -3.51 -1.70
N PRO A 73 17.64 -4.46 -1.17
CA PRO A 73 17.68 -4.81 0.25
C PRO A 73 19.05 -5.37 0.67
N PHE A 74 19.69 -6.15 -0.21
CA PHE A 74 21.00 -6.76 0.07
C PHE A 74 22.17 -5.76 0.08
N SER A 75 21.95 -4.49 -0.26
CA SER A 75 22.94 -3.44 0.04
C SER A 75 22.98 -3.08 1.53
N TYR A 76 21.88 -3.31 2.25
CA TYR A 76 21.75 -3.08 3.69
C TYR A 76 21.99 -4.35 4.50
N ILE A 77 21.52 -5.50 3.99
CA ILE A 77 21.63 -6.81 4.65
C ILE A 77 22.39 -7.85 3.79
N PRO A 78 23.66 -7.58 3.39
CA PRO A 78 24.38 -8.45 2.45
C PRO A 78 24.64 -9.86 2.97
N ASN A 79 24.71 -10.08 4.29
CA ASN A 79 24.94 -11.40 4.88
C ASN A 79 23.69 -12.30 4.79
N CYS A 80 22.52 -11.72 4.57
CA CYS A 80 21.27 -12.45 4.36
C CYS A 80 21.09 -12.93 2.91
N LYS A 81 21.99 -12.54 2.00
CA LYS A 81 21.88 -12.90 0.58
C LYS A 81 22.08 -14.40 0.38
N GLY A 82 21.17 -15.03 -0.36
CA GLY A 82 21.18 -16.47 -0.63
C GLY A 82 20.64 -17.35 0.50
N GLU A 83 20.31 -16.78 1.67
CA GLU A 83 19.61 -17.53 2.73
C GLU A 83 18.17 -17.84 2.30
N ASN A 84 17.67 -19.03 2.65
CA ASN A 84 16.40 -19.53 2.12
C ASN A 84 15.20 -18.61 2.44
N ASP A 85 15.16 -18.06 3.65
CA ASP A 85 14.07 -17.16 4.06
C ASP A 85 14.14 -15.77 3.41
N PHE A 86 15.28 -15.43 2.79
CA PHE A 86 15.51 -14.15 2.13
C PHE A 86 15.50 -14.24 0.61
N LYS A 87 15.37 -15.44 0.02
CA LYS A 87 15.28 -15.63 -1.43
C LYS A 87 14.17 -14.81 -2.08
N ALA A 88 13.04 -14.64 -1.38
CA ALA A 88 11.93 -13.79 -1.83
C ALA A 88 12.35 -12.33 -2.08
N LEU A 89 13.38 -11.83 -1.37
CA LEU A 89 13.91 -10.48 -1.57
C LEU A 89 14.84 -10.37 -2.78
N GLU A 90 15.20 -11.47 -3.45
CA GLU A 90 15.95 -11.43 -4.71
C GLU A 90 15.04 -11.14 -5.91
N ASP A 91 13.74 -11.44 -5.78
CA ASP A 91 12.75 -11.21 -6.82
C ASP A 91 12.14 -9.81 -6.73
N LYS A 92 12.30 -9.03 -7.81
CA LYS A 92 11.81 -7.64 -7.87
C LYS A 92 10.29 -7.55 -7.77
N LYS A 93 9.54 -8.54 -8.28
CA LYS A 93 8.08 -8.52 -8.19
C LYS A 93 7.61 -8.76 -6.77
N THR A 94 8.23 -9.71 -6.07
CA THR A 94 7.97 -10.00 -4.65
C THR A 94 8.34 -8.82 -3.75
N LEU A 95 9.45 -8.13 -4.03
CA LEU A 95 9.80 -6.88 -3.35
C LEU A 95 8.78 -5.77 -3.61
N ASN A 96 8.38 -5.56 -4.87
CA ASN A 96 7.37 -4.56 -5.20
C ASN A 96 6.03 -4.88 -4.54
N PHE A 97 5.59 -6.14 -4.57
CA PHE A 97 4.41 -6.62 -3.85
C PHE A 97 4.48 -6.28 -2.36
N SER A 98 5.60 -6.62 -1.71
CA SER A 98 5.83 -6.32 -0.29
C SER A 98 5.76 -4.81 -0.01
N LYS A 99 6.40 -4.00 -0.87
CA LYS A 99 6.37 -2.53 -0.79
C LYS A 99 4.94 -1.99 -0.87
N GLN A 100 4.18 -2.41 -1.88
CA GLN A 100 2.83 -1.88 -2.09
C GLN A 100 1.88 -2.28 -0.96
N LEU A 101 2.01 -3.48 -0.38
CA LEU A 101 1.22 -3.86 0.80
C LEU A 101 1.55 -3.00 2.01
N LYS A 102 2.84 -2.75 2.29
CA LYS A 102 3.25 -1.84 3.38
C LYS A 102 2.76 -0.42 3.16
N TYR A 103 2.76 0.05 1.90
CA TYR A 103 2.23 1.38 1.55
C TYR A 103 0.71 1.45 1.71
N LEU A 104 0.00 0.38 1.35
CA LEU A 104 -1.44 0.24 1.57
C LEU A 104 -1.78 0.30 3.07
N ASP A 105 -1.07 -0.46 3.91
CA ASP A 105 -1.24 -0.46 5.37
C ASP A 105 -1.03 0.93 5.98
N CYS A 106 -0.10 1.69 5.41
CA CYS A 106 0.25 3.02 5.90
C CYS A 106 -0.50 4.17 5.23
N SER A 107 -1.38 3.88 4.29
CA SER A 107 -2.08 4.91 3.53
C SER A 107 -3.20 5.54 4.36
N THR A 108 -3.29 6.87 4.27
CA THR A 108 -4.34 7.67 4.91
C THR A 108 -5.08 8.52 3.89
N ASP A 109 -6.35 8.81 4.16
CA ASP A 109 -7.15 9.77 3.40
C ASP A 109 -6.70 11.21 3.65
N GLY A 110 -7.36 12.17 2.99
CA GLY A 110 -7.10 13.60 3.15
C GLY A 110 -7.31 14.17 4.54
N ASP A 111 -8.06 13.45 5.38
CA ASP A 111 -8.43 13.85 6.74
C ASP A 111 -7.55 13.13 7.79
N GLY A 112 -6.57 12.33 7.33
CA GLY A 112 -5.59 11.64 8.17
C GLY A 112 -6.07 10.29 8.73
N ASN A 113 -7.24 9.79 8.32
CA ASN A 113 -7.72 8.48 8.72
C ASN A 113 -7.10 7.39 7.84
N LEU A 114 -6.88 6.20 8.39
CA LEU A 114 -6.44 5.05 7.58
C LEU A 114 -7.42 4.78 6.43
N CYS A 115 -6.86 4.52 5.25
CA CYS A 115 -7.65 4.11 4.11
C CYS A 115 -8.43 2.82 4.43
N PRO A 116 -9.71 2.69 4.00
CA PRO A 116 -10.55 1.57 4.42
C PRO A 116 -9.94 0.19 4.17
N VAL A 117 -9.38 -0.06 2.98
CA VAL A 117 -8.72 -1.34 2.70
C VAL A 117 -7.43 -1.52 3.52
N GLY A 118 -6.62 -0.47 3.69
CA GLY A 118 -5.39 -0.56 4.51
C GLY A 118 -5.71 -0.91 5.96
N LYS A 119 -6.75 -0.30 6.53
CA LYS A 119 -7.26 -0.64 7.87
C LYS A 119 -7.70 -2.10 7.94
N ASP A 120 -8.52 -2.55 6.99
CA ASP A 120 -9.01 -3.93 6.96
C ASP A 120 -7.86 -4.94 6.83
N HIS A 121 -6.86 -4.64 5.99
CA HIS A 121 -5.68 -5.49 5.81
C HIS A 121 -4.83 -5.59 7.08
N ILE A 122 -4.60 -4.48 7.79
CA ILE A 122 -3.96 -4.50 9.13
C ILE A 122 -4.72 -5.40 10.11
N GLN A 123 -6.04 -5.45 10.02
CA GLN A 123 -6.90 -6.30 10.84
C GLN A 123 -6.95 -7.77 10.37
N GLY A 124 -6.23 -8.13 9.31
CA GLY A 124 -6.24 -9.47 8.72
C GLY A 124 -7.52 -9.79 7.95
N LEU A 125 -8.29 -8.78 7.56
CA LEU A 125 -9.51 -8.94 6.75
C LEU A 125 -9.15 -8.97 5.26
N GLN A 126 -9.97 -9.68 4.49
CA GLN A 126 -9.80 -9.80 3.05
C GLN A 126 -10.23 -8.52 2.33
N ILE A 127 -9.50 -8.17 1.27
CA ILE A 127 -9.90 -7.13 0.31
C ILE A 127 -11.10 -7.67 -0.48
N ASN A 128 -12.19 -6.91 -0.53
CA ASN A 128 -13.45 -7.32 -1.15
C ASN A 128 -14.18 -6.11 -1.75
N GLU A 129 -15.31 -6.35 -2.41
CA GLU A 129 -16.07 -5.30 -3.10
C GLU A 129 -16.49 -4.15 -2.17
N TYR A 130 -16.85 -4.46 -0.92
CA TYR A 130 -17.36 -3.49 0.04
C TYR A 130 -16.28 -2.50 0.49
N ASN A 131 -15.09 -3.00 0.89
CA ASN A 131 -14.01 -2.12 1.34
C ASN A 131 -13.30 -1.40 0.19
N VAL A 132 -13.27 -1.99 -1.01
CA VAL A 132 -12.90 -1.28 -2.25
C VAL A 132 -13.87 -0.13 -2.53
N GLY A 133 -15.18 -0.39 -2.45
CA GLY A 133 -16.22 0.65 -2.61
C GLY A 133 -16.12 1.76 -1.56
N ALA A 134 -15.76 1.43 -0.31
CA ALA A 134 -15.50 2.44 0.72
C ALA A 134 -14.26 3.29 0.40
N THR A 135 -13.22 2.67 -0.15
CA THR A 135 -11.96 3.33 -0.54
C THR A 135 -12.16 4.35 -1.67
N CYS A 136 -13.15 4.16 -2.54
CA CYS A 136 -13.52 5.09 -3.61
C CYS A 136 -13.79 6.53 -3.17
N LYS A 137 -14.05 6.78 -1.88
CA LYS A 137 -14.32 8.12 -1.36
C LYS A 137 -13.07 9.01 -1.29
N SER A 138 -11.87 8.43 -1.33
CA SER A 138 -10.59 9.14 -1.28
C SER A 138 -9.75 8.80 -2.49
N LYS A 139 -9.41 9.79 -3.31
CA LYS A 139 -8.56 9.60 -4.49
C LYS A 139 -7.16 9.13 -4.10
N LYS A 140 -6.62 9.65 -2.99
CA LYS A 140 -5.33 9.22 -2.43
C LYS A 140 -5.36 7.72 -2.07
N CYS A 141 -6.40 7.28 -1.36
CA CYS A 141 -6.57 5.86 -1.02
C CYS A 141 -6.79 4.99 -2.26
N SER A 142 -7.55 5.46 -3.24
CA SER A 142 -7.79 4.73 -4.49
C SER A 142 -6.50 4.51 -5.30
N ILE A 143 -5.60 5.51 -5.35
CA ILE A 143 -4.32 5.36 -6.05
C ILE A 143 -3.49 4.24 -5.40
N VAL A 144 -3.29 4.31 -4.08
CA VAL A 144 -2.47 3.31 -3.36
C VAL A 144 -3.08 1.91 -3.48
N LEU A 145 -4.41 1.79 -3.37
CA LEU A 145 -5.08 0.51 -3.55
C LEU A 145 -4.91 -0.03 -4.97
N ASN A 146 -4.98 0.82 -6.00
CA ASN A 146 -4.76 0.39 -7.37
C ASN A 146 -3.33 -0.13 -7.60
N ASP A 147 -2.34 0.53 -6.98
CA ASP A 147 -0.93 0.10 -7.04
C ASP A 147 -0.74 -1.25 -6.34
N ALA A 148 -1.36 -1.44 -5.17
CA ALA A 148 -1.35 -2.71 -4.45
C ALA A 148 -2.04 -3.84 -5.23
N LEU A 149 -3.23 -3.61 -5.78
CA LEU A 149 -3.94 -4.57 -6.62
C LEU A 149 -3.14 -4.95 -7.86
N THR A 150 -2.45 -3.99 -8.47
CA THR A 150 -1.56 -4.25 -9.61
C THR A 150 -0.42 -5.16 -9.19
N ALA A 151 0.25 -4.88 -8.07
CA ALA A 151 1.34 -5.71 -7.58
C ALA A 151 0.89 -7.12 -7.18
N ILE A 152 -0.32 -7.28 -6.60
CA ILE A 152 -0.93 -8.59 -6.30
C ILE A 152 -1.14 -9.39 -7.58
N VAL A 153 -1.76 -8.78 -8.61
CA VAL A 153 -2.01 -9.43 -9.89
C VAL A 153 -0.71 -9.82 -10.58
N ASP A 154 0.28 -8.92 -10.62
CA ASP A 154 1.58 -9.17 -11.25
C ASP A 154 2.35 -10.30 -10.56
N GLN A 155 2.32 -10.33 -9.23
CA GLN A 155 2.95 -11.39 -8.43
C GLN A 155 2.28 -12.74 -8.68
N THR A 156 0.95 -12.77 -8.66
CA THR A 156 0.20 -14.02 -8.80
C THR A 156 0.33 -14.58 -10.22
N ASN A 157 0.30 -13.73 -11.24
CA ASN A 157 0.60 -14.12 -12.62
C ASN A 157 2.00 -14.72 -12.77
N SER A 158 2.99 -14.21 -12.05
CA SER A 158 4.35 -14.77 -12.05
C SER A 158 4.39 -16.18 -11.48
N GLN A 159 3.63 -16.45 -10.42
CA GLN A 159 3.53 -17.77 -9.80
C GLN A 159 2.74 -18.76 -10.68
N TYR A 160 1.75 -18.28 -11.45
CA TYR A 160 1.01 -19.13 -12.40
C TYR A 160 1.88 -19.66 -13.52
N SER A 161 2.80 -18.86 -14.06
CA SER A 161 3.75 -19.33 -15.06
C SER A 161 4.65 -20.47 -14.57
N GLU A 162 4.69 -20.71 -13.26
CA GLU A 162 5.48 -21.75 -12.61
C GLU A 162 4.66 -23.00 -12.20
N GLY A 163 3.36 -23.07 -12.55
CA GLY A 163 2.56 -24.30 -12.47
C GLY A 163 1.69 -24.50 -11.21
N ILE A 164 1.42 -23.44 -10.44
CA ILE A 164 0.47 -23.48 -9.31
C ILE A 164 -0.94 -23.20 -9.84
N ASN A 165 -1.95 -24.04 -9.57
CA ASN A 165 -3.34 -23.78 -10.01
C ASN A 165 -4.03 -22.73 -9.14
N GLY A 166 -4.53 -21.63 -9.71
CA GLY A 166 -5.22 -20.58 -8.95
C GLY A 166 -5.87 -19.48 -9.79
N GLU A 167 -6.25 -19.79 -11.03
CA GLU A 167 -6.89 -18.86 -11.97
C GLU A 167 -7.98 -17.97 -11.33
N GLY A 168 -8.79 -18.51 -10.41
CA GLY A 168 -9.83 -17.74 -9.71
C GLY A 168 -9.33 -16.62 -8.79
N PHE A 169 -8.10 -16.68 -8.28
CA PHE A 169 -7.55 -15.64 -7.41
C PHE A 169 -7.20 -14.37 -8.19
N VAL A 170 -6.55 -14.50 -9.36
CA VAL A 170 -6.24 -13.35 -10.23
C VAL A 170 -7.50 -12.68 -10.74
N GLU A 171 -8.53 -13.46 -11.06
CA GLU A 171 -9.81 -12.94 -11.50
C GLU A 171 -10.44 -12.03 -10.44
N VAL A 172 -10.42 -12.41 -9.16
CA VAL A 172 -10.96 -11.59 -8.06
C VAL A 172 -10.26 -10.23 -7.99
N PHE A 173 -8.92 -10.19 -7.95
CA PHE A 173 -8.21 -8.89 -7.86
C PHE A 173 -8.35 -8.05 -9.13
N THR A 174 -8.52 -8.69 -10.29
CA THR A 174 -8.82 -7.99 -11.54
C THR A 174 -10.18 -7.30 -11.46
N ILE A 175 -11.22 -8.01 -10.99
CA ILE A 175 -12.57 -7.44 -10.79
C ILE A 175 -12.54 -6.29 -9.78
N LEU A 176 -11.82 -6.44 -8.66
CA LEU A 176 -11.70 -5.37 -7.66
C LEU A 176 -10.99 -4.14 -8.24
N LYS A 177 -9.98 -4.35 -9.09
CA LYS A 177 -9.28 -3.27 -9.78
C LYS A 177 -10.18 -2.59 -10.81
N GLU A 178 -11.03 -3.32 -11.53
CA GLU A 178 -12.02 -2.75 -12.44
C GLU A 178 -13.06 -1.91 -11.70
N LEU A 179 -13.56 -2.39 -10.55
CA LEU A 179 -14.46 -1.64 -9.68
C LEU A 179 -13.81 -0.32 -9.24
N LEU A 180 -12.57 -0.37 -8.77
CA LEU A 180 -11.82 0.80 -8.31
C LEU A 180 -11.61 1.82 -9.42
N ASN A 181 -11.40 1.37 -10.65
CA ASN A 181 -11.21 2.23 -11.83
C ASN A 181 -12.53 2.59 -12.53
N SER A 182 -13.68 2.16 -12.00
CA SER A 182 -14.98 2.45 -12.58
C SER A 182 -15.33 3.95 -12.48
N ALA A 183 -16.21 4.40 -13.39
CA ALA A 183 -16.75 5.76 -13.34
C ALA A 183 -17.50 6.04 -12.03
N THR A 184 -18.19 5.02 -11.49
CA THR A 184 -18.90 5.12 -10.20
C THR A 184 -17.95 5.42 -9.05
N CYS A 185 -16.82 4.71 -8.99
CA CYS A 185 -15.81 4.92 -7.96
C CYS A 185 -15.16 6.30 -8.11
N SER A 186 -14.75 6.65 -9.33
CA SER A 186 -14.10 7.93 -9.64
C SER A 186 -15.00 9.13 -9.35
N ALA A 187 -16.32 9.02 -9.57
CA ALA A 187 -17.27 10.08 -9.30
C ALA A 187 -17.53 10.30 -7.80
N ALA A 188 -17.30 9.29 -6.97
CA ALA A 188 -17.44 9.37 -5.51
C ALA A 188 -16.18 9.94 -4.81
N ALA A 189 -15.06 10.03 -5.53
CA ALA A 189 -13.77 10.38 -4.95
C ALA A 189 -13.64 11.88 -4.68
N LYS A 190 -13.39 12.24 -3.42
CA LYS A 190 -12.80 13.55 -3.07
C LYS A 190 -11.34 13.54 -3.54
N ASP A 191 -10.93 14.57 -4.29
CA ASP A 191 -9.52 14.75 -4.63
C ASP A 191 -8.76 15.30 -3.42
N ASP A 192 -8.18 14.39 -2.65
CA ASP A 192 -7.38 14.64 -1.47
C ASP A 192 -5.87 14.38 -1.69
N THR A 193 -5.45 14.25 -2.94
CA THR A 193 -4.05 13.96 -3.31
C THR A 193 -3.07 15.06 -2.93
N LYS A 194 -3.57 16.29 -2.75
CA LYS A 194 -2.77 17.47 -2.34
C LYS A 194 -2.82 17.72 -0.83
N SER A 195 -3.55 16.91 -0.06
CA SER A 195 -3.61 17.10 1.39
C SER A 195 -2.23 16.87 1.99
N THR A 196 -1.69 17.91 2.63
CA THR A 196 -0.41 17.85 3.36
C THR A 196 -0.58 17.23 4.75
N VAL A 197 -1.74 16.64 5.04
CA VAL A 197 -2.01 15.83 6.23
C VAL A 197 -1.22 14.52 6.12
N ASN A 198 0.10 14.62 6.12
CA ASN A 198 0.99 13.68 6.78
C ASN A 198 1.08 14.14 8.25
N THR A 199 -0.06 14.28 8.92
CA THR A 199 -0.09 14.71 10.32
C THR A 199 0.22 13.51 11.21
N PHE A 200 1.45 13.04 11.11
CA PHE A 200 2.15 12.49 12.26
C PHE A 200 2.80 13.68 12.94
N SER A 201 1.97 14.52 13.57
CA SER A 201 2.45 15.50 14.53
C SER A 201 3.17 14.73 15.62
N LYS A 202 4.50 14.74 15.56
CA LYS A 202 5.36 14.49 16.71
C LYS A 202 4.81 15.35 17.84
N THR A 203 4.27 14.70 18.86
CA THR A 203 4.12 15.32 20.17
C THR A 203 5.47 15.87 20.59
N ASP A 204 5.42 17.07 21.14
CA ASP A 204 6.53 18.00 21.29
C ASP A 204 7.74 17.39 21.98
N THR A 205 8.91 17.53 21.36
CA THR A 205 10.17 17.63 22.09
C THR A 205 11.03 18.65 21.36
N GLU A 206 11.27 19.76 22.06
CA GLU A 206 12.11 20.87 21.65
C GLU A 206 13.47 20.40 21.13
N ALA A 207 13.83 20.82 19.93
CA ALA A 207 15.21 21.05 19.55
C ALA A 207 15.27 22.03 18.37
N ASN A 208 15.78 23.22 18.67
CA ASN A 208 16.19 24.23 17.71
C ASN A 208 17.04 23.64 16.58
N SER A 209 16.70 23.98 15.32
CA SER A 209 17.65 24.53 14.35
C SER A 209 16.93 24.86 13.05
N GLY A 210 17.05 26.12 12.63
CA GLY A 210 16.37 26.65 11.46
C GLY A 210 17.02 26.29 10.13
N ALA A 211 16.22 26.38 9.08
CA ALA A 211 16.63 26.84 7.76
C ALA A 211 15.37 27.25 6.98
N ASN A 212 15.31 28.52 6.61
CA ASN A 212 14.25 29.12 5.81
C ASN A 212 14.23 28.53 4.39
N SER A 213 13.05 28.20 3.88
CA SER A 213 12.75 28.34 2.46
C SER A 213 11.25 28.59 2.25
N ILE A 214 10.89 29.88 2.32
CA ILE A 214 9.61 30.42 1.92
C ILE A 214 9.60 30.45 0.39
N TYR A 215 8.93 29.50 -0.25
CA TYR A 215 8.53 29.65 -1.65
C TYR A 215 7.19 30.38 -1.71
N LYS A 216 7.27 31.68 -2.03
CA LYS A 216 6.15 32.47 -2.54
C LYS A 216 5.67 31.83 -3.84
N LEU A 217 4.48 31.22 -3.85
CA LEU A 217 3.76 30.98 -5.09
C LEU A 217 2.82 32.16 -5.34
N GLY A 218 3.08 32.83 -6.46
CA GLY A 218 2.37 34.00 -6.94
C GLY A 218 0.90 33.70 -7.20
N ASN A 219 0.08 34.63 -6.73
CA ASN A 219 -1.35 34.70 -6.92
C ASN A 219 -1.64 35.04 -8.39
N SER A 220 -2.01 34.05 -9.21
CA SER A 220 -2.63 34.29 -10.52
C SER A 220 -3.33 33.04 -11.03
N LEU A 221 -4.62 32.91 -10.73
CA LEU A 221 -5.63 32.34 -11.64
C LEU A 221 -7.02 32.52 -11.01
N LEU A 222 -7.63 33.68 -11.20
CA LEU A 222 -9.00 33.97 -10.80
C LEU A 222 -9.62 34.82 -11.91
N LEU A 223 -10.02 34.19 -13.02
CA LEU A 223 -10.95 34.73 -14.03
C LEU A 223 -11.07 33.77 -15.22
N THR A 224 -11.99 32.80 -15.18
CA THR A 224 -12.64 32.20 -16.37
C THR A 224 -13.79 31.25 -16.00
N PHE A 225 -14.73 31.67 -15.14
CA PHE A 225 -15.98 30.90 -14.93
C PHE A 225 -17.24 31.78 -14.88
N ALA A 226 -17.29 32.85 -15.68
CA ALA A 226 -18.47 33.73 -15.77
C ALA A 226 -19.22 33.68 -17.11
N ILE A 227 -18.87 32.79 -18.06
CA ILE A 227 -19.47 32.84 -19.43
C ILE A 227 -20.43 31.66 -19.73
N VAL A 228 -20.52 30.63 -18.90
CA VAL A 228 -21.32 29.42 -19.27
C VAL A 228 -22.80 29.46 -18.81
N LEU A 229 -23.22 30.45 -18.01
CA LEU A 229 -24.61 30.53 -17.52
C LEU A 229 -25.51 31.53 -18.27
N ALA A 230 -25.10 31.99 -19.46
CA ALA A 230 -25.95 32.84 -20.32
C ALA A 230 -26.62 32.08 -21.48
N TYR A 231 -26.49 30.75 -21.54
CA TYR A 231 -27.03 29.93 -22.64
C TYR A 231 -27.76 28.65 -22.18
N PHE A 232 -28.43 28.69 -21.02
CA PHE A 232 -29.50 27.75 -20.66
C PHE A 232 -30.59 28.47 -19.86
#